data_AF-A0A0F9R9I9-F1
#
_entry.id   AF-A0A0F9R9I9-F1
#
_cell.length_a   1.000
_cell.length_b   1.000
_cell.length_c   1.000
_cell.angle_alpha   90.00
_cell.angle_beta   90.00
_cell.angle_gamma   90.00
#
_symmetry.space_group_name_H-M   'P 1'
#
loop_
_entity.id
_entity.type
_entity.pdbx_description
1 polymer ?
#
loop_
_entity_poly.entity_id
_entity_poly.type
_entity_poly.pdbx_seq_one_letter_code
_entity_poly.pdbx_strand_id
1 'polypeptide(L)'
;MTVESRLANVEEALRLLRDANRLQRRPVSAAAPADNELLGWNATTKKWEPKGSAPAARVYNSGALTISHNTNTALTFDSERFDTDTIHNTGSNTGRLTATTAGKYLITALVRWAANATGRRSVTIREGGDTSIGVVQQDAAAGGGVTTVQEVSCLYDLAANEYVEVVVNQNSGGDLTVDAESNYSPEFMMVRMGPRGSASGAVGDDHGTLTGLGDDDHSLYLLAAGTRAGSTGSAQDFGATGIKADVLAESTADAGVAADGVKLKDKEVHLDNAGATLGVVLKQAATGADQLNIRNQADSALAGLNALFGVYNDYLQVAEMRYPVQAELTISSGAITVTGTHHLIDTQGDAGSDDLNRINGTADGSFIILHPINDARTIVIKHESGSESNNISCVGQADITLASLEDFAIGIYNVLTSKWFIMAGHAQSHGAGQHSETKVLHGIQFVTAAEDATVETMLALPAACIGESGDMGTVTGVRFKVFLGTAGVTGTMTVKLYADSAPNFPSETEIATVDITTGIEGDDTTITSWTPGTDNFLRAKITAIHSGTAAKNVACVFYYEVTLHA
;
A
#
# COMPACT_ATOMS: atom_id res chain seq x y z
N MET A 1 -32.28 -37.34 25.34
CA MET A 1 -31.73 -38.70 25.16
C MET A 1 -31.97 -39.47 26.45
N THR A 2 -32.75 -40.56 26.44
CA THR A 2 -33.17 -41.30 27.65
C THR A 2 -32.11 -42.32 28.08
N VAL A 3 -32.17 -42.80 29.33
CA VAL A 3 -31.28 -43.88 29.82
C VAL A 3 -31.42 -45.15 28.97
N GLU A 4 -32.65 -45.49 28.57
CA GLU A 4 -32.94 -46.63 27.69
C GLU A 4 -32.22 -46.51 26.34
N SER A 5 -32.21 -45.31 25.73
CA SER A 5 -31.48 -45.09 24.47
C SER A 5 -29.96 -45.23 24.63
N ARG A 6 -29.42 -44.95 25.82
CA ARG A 6 -27.99 -45.14 26.12
C ARG A 6 -27.66 -46.62 26.35
N LEU A 7 -28.55 -47.36 27.02
CA LEU A 7 -28.36 -48.78 27.30
C LEU A 7 -28.39 -49.60 26.00
N ALA A 8 -29.35 -49.33 25.10
CA ALA A 8 -29.42 -49.97 23.79
C ALA A 8 -28.14 -49.76 22.96
N ASN A 9 -27.56 -48.55 23.01
CA ASN A 9 -26.29 -48.25 22.34
C ASN A 9 -25.11 -49.02 22.94
N VAL A 10 -25.09 -49.22 24.26
CA VAL A 10 -24.03 -49.98 24.96
C VAL A 10 -24.15 -51.47 24.66
N GLU A 11 -25.36 -52.01 24.65
CA GLU A 11 -25.61 -53.42 24.32
C GLU A 11 -25.19 -53.73 22.88
N GLU A 12 -25.51 -52.85 21.92
CA GLU A 12 -25.06 -53.01 20.54
C GLU A 12 -23.54 -52.88 20.40
N ALA A 13 -22.91 -51.95 21.13
CA ALA A 13 -21.45 -51.81 21.15
C ALA A 13 -20.75 -53.06 21.72
N LEU A 14 -21.29 -53.65 22.79
CA LEU A 14 -20.76 -54.88 23.40
C LEU A 14 -20.97 -56.12 22.52
N ARG A 15 -22.11 -56.20 21.80
CA ARG A 15 -22.37 -57.25 20.80
C ARG A 15 -21.33 -57.19 19.68
N LEU A 16 -21.06 -55.99 19.16
CA LEU A 16 -20.06 -55.79 18.11
C LEU A 16 -18.63 -56.15 18.56
N LEU A 17 -18.30 -56.00 19.85
CA LEU A 17 -17.00 -56.36 20.41
C LEU A 17 -16.80 -57.88 20.56
N ARG A 18 -17.87 -58.67 20.72
CA ARG A 18 -17.80 -60.10 21.02
C ARG A 18 -17.49 -60.97 19.80
N ASP A 19 -17.90 -60.55 18.60
CA ASP A 19 -17.84 -61.40 17.40
C ASP A 19 -16.49 -61.36 16.65
N ALA A 20 -15.47 -60.66 17.19
CA ALA A 20 -14.21 -60.36 16.47
C ALA A 20 -14.47 -59.87 15.03
N ASN A 21 -15.61 -59.20 14.81
CA ASN A 21 -16.10 -58.76 13.51
C ASN A 21 -15.22 -57.64 12.91
N ARG A 22 -14.14 -57.27 13.59
CA ARG A 22 -13.15 -56.31 13.14
C ARG A 22 -11.75 -56.75 13.54
N LEU A 23 -10.84 -56.73 12.57
CA LEU A 23 -9.40 -56.80 12.79
C LEU A 23 -8.80 -55.44 12.40
N GLN A 24 -8.00 -54.84 13.29
CA GLN A 24 -7.43 -53.49 13.12
C GLN A 24 -8.46 -52.41 12.77
N ARG A 25 -9.63 -52.43 13.44
CA ARG A 25 -10.76 -51.53 13.17
C ARG A 25 -11.34 -51.67 11.75
N ARG A 26 -11.03 -52.72 11.00
CA ARG A 26 -11.65 -53.02 9.70
C ARG A 26 -12.53 -54.25 9.81
N PRO A 27 -13.71 -54.27 9.16
CA PRO A 27 -14.64 -55.39 9.27
C PRO A 27 -14.02 -56.71 8.80
N VAL A 28 -14.30 -57.79 9.50
CA VAL A 28 -14.10 -59.18 9.06
C VAL A 28 -15.41 -59.64 8.40
N SER A 29 -15.31 -60.37 7.30
CA SER A 29 -16.47 -60.88 6.55
C SER A 29 -17.28 -61.85 7.40
N ALA A 30 -18.60 -61.85 7.22
CA ALA A 30 -19.50 -62.84 7.82
C ALA A 30 -19.50 -64.18 7.06
N ALA A 31 -18.84 -64.25 5.91
CA ALA A 31 -18.66 -65.50 5.17
C ALA A 31 -17.73 -66.44 5.96
N ALA A 32 -18.19 -67.67 6.22
CA ALA A 32 -17.40 -68.68 6.88
C ALA A 32 -16.27 -69.16 5.95
N PRO A 33 -15.01 -69.28 6.43
CA PRO A 33 -13.93 -69.87 5.66
C PRO A 33 -14.19 -71.35 5.40
N ALA A 34 -13.79 -71.83 4.22
CA ALA A 34 -13.66 -73.26 3.95
C ALA A 34 -12.39 -73.84 4.60
N ASP A 35 -12.25 -75.17 4.60
CA ASP A 35 -11.08 -75.83 5.17
C ASP A 35 -9.78 -75.33 4.50
N ASN A 36 -8.78 -74.98 5.32
CA ASN A 36 -7.48 -74.41 4.92
C ASN A 36 -7.50 -73.01 4.25
N GLU A 37 -8.63 -72.30 4.23
CA GLU A 37 -8.63 -70.90 3.79
C GLU A 37 -8.02 -69.99 4.85
N LEU A 38 -7.21 -69.03 4.39
CA LEU A 38 -6.59 -68.03 5.26
C LEU A 38 -7.34 -66.72 5.15
N LEU A 39 -7.38 -65.96 6.25
CA LEU A 39 -7.98 -64.63 6.26
C LEU A 39 -7.07 -63.64 5.53
N GLY A 40 -7.55 -63.04 4.44
CA GLY A 40 -6.82 -62.05 3.65
C GLY A 40 -7.56 -60.73 3.53
N TRP A 41 -6.83 -59.63 3.42
CA TRP A 41 -7.42 -58.31 3.19
C TRP A 41 -7.92 -58.17 1.74
N ASN A 42 -9.20 -57.82 1.56
CA ASN A 42 -9.76 -57.44 0.26
C ASN A 42 -9.89 -55.92 0.16
N ALA A 43 -9.07 -55.33 -0.71
CA ALA A 43 -9.04 -53.89 -0.93
C ALA A 43 -10.30 -53.33 -1.63
N THR A 44 -11.11 -54.16 -2.28
CA THR A 44 -12.38 -53.78 -2.93
C THR A 44 -13.52 -53.76 -1.92
N THR A 45 -13.71 -54.85 -1.17
CA THR A 45 -14.78 -54.94 -0.15
C THR A 45 -14.43 -54.25 1.16
N LYS A 46 -13.16 -53.80 1.31
CA LYS A 46 -12.58 -53.19 2.52
C LYS A 46 -12.80 -54.05 3.77
N LYS A 47 -12.76 -55.36 3.59
CA LYS A 47 -12.97 -56.38 4.63
C LYS A 47 -11.80 -57.36 4.66
N TRP A 48 -11.55 -57.91 5.84
CA TRP A 48 -10.82 -59.16 5.97
C TRP A 48 -11.77 -60.31 5.61
N GLU A 49 -11.42 -61.14 4.66
CA GLU A 49 -12.30 -62.22 4.18
C GLU A 49 -11.50 -63.50 3.94
N PRO A 50 -12.13 -64.68 4.01
CA PRO A 50 -11.49 -65.91 3.59
C PRO A 50 -10.98 -65.78 2.16
N LYS A 51 -9.72 -66.15 1.93
CA LYS A 51 -9.10 -66.20 0.61
C LYS A 51 -8.83 -67.67 0.27
N GLY A 52 -9.34 -68.09 -0.89
CA GLY A 52 -9.05 -69.38 -1.48
C GLY A 52 -7.58 -69.55 -1.83
N SER A 53 -7.20 -70.76 -2.25
CA SER A 53 -5.86 -71.08 -2.73
C SER A 53 -5.46 -70.18 -3.90
N ALA A 54 -4.16 -69.92 -4.04
CA ALA A 54 -3.65 -69.15 -5.17
C ALA A 54 -4.06 -69.77 -6.52
N PRO A 55 -4.48 -68.95 -7.51
CA PRO A 55 -4.73 -69.41 -8.87
C PRO A 55 -3.54 -70.18 -9.43
N ALA A 56 -3.79 -71.40 -9.92
CA ALA A 56 -2.77 -72.27 -10.46
C ALA A 56 -3.34 -73.23 -11.49
N ALA A 57 -2.55 -73.53 -12.51
CA ALA A 57 -2.86 -74.59 -13.46
C ALA A 57 -1.59 -75.36 -13.83
N ARG A 58 -1.77 -76.64 -14.12
CA ARG A 58 -0.75 -77.51 -14.68
C ARG A 58 -1.37 -78.37 -15.77
N VAL A 59 -0.84 -78.24 -16.97
CA VAL A 59 -1.38 -78.82 -18.20
C VAL A 59 -0.37 -79.73 -18.86
N TYR A 60 -0.85 -80.69 -19.62
CA TYR A 60 -0.02 -81.65 -20.36
C TYR A 60 -0.64 -81.99 -21.71
N ASN A 61 0.18 -82.54 -22.61
CA ASN A 61 -0.30 -83.16 -23.84
C ASN A 61 -0.23 -84.68 -23.70
N SER A 62 -1.33 -85.38 -24.01
CA SER A 62 -1.39 -86.83 -23.93
C SER A 62 -0.64 -87.53 -25.07
N GLY A 63 -0.35 -86.82 -26.16
CA GLY A 63 0.39 -87.32 -27.32
C GLY A 63 1.74 -86.63 -27.52
N ALA A 64 2.65 -87.32 -28.22
CA ALA A 64 3.92 -86.73 -28.63
C ALA A 64 3.70 -85.64 -29.70
N LEU A 65 4.50 -84.58 -29.65
CA LEU A 65 4.40 -83.43 -30.54
C LEU A 65 5.61 -83.39 -31.48
N THR A 66 5.37 -83.41 -32.79
CA THR A 66 6.42 -83.29 -33.81
C THR A 66 6.86 -81.84 -33.97
N ILE A 67 8.15 -81.58 -33.77
CA ILE A 67 8.76 -80.26 -33.91
C ILE A 67 9.63 -80.26 -35.17
N SER A 68 9.32 -79.37 -36.11
CA SER A 68 10.06 -79.27 -37.35
C SER A 68 11.45 -78.66 -37.16
N HIS A 69 12.38 -79.08 -38.02
CA HIS A 69 13.76 -78.56 -38.00
C HIS A 69 13.80 -77.03 -38.10
N ASN A 70 14.58 -76.39 -37.22
CA ASN A 70 14.82 -74.94 -37.19
C ASN A 70 13.54 -74.08 -37.11
N THR A 71 12.44 -74.63 -36.61
CA THR A 71 11.15 -73.93 -36.53
C THR A 71 10.70 -73.79 -35.08
N ASN A 72 10.46 -72.54 -34.66
CA ASN A 72 9.84 -72.26 -33.36
C ASN A 72 8.41 -72.77 -33.37
N THR A 73 8.12 -73.72 -32.49
CA THR A 73 6.81 -74.36 -32.39
C THR A 73 6.25 -74.11 -30.99
N ALA A 74 5.12 -73.41 -30.90
CA ALA A 74 4.36 -73.32 -29.66
C ALA A 74 3.71 -74.67 -29.37
N LEU A 75 3.94 -75.22 -28.18
CA LEU A 75 3.33 -76.48 -27.78
C LEU A 75 1.85 -76.27 -27.45
N THR A 76 1.04 -77.28 -27.75
CA THR A 76 -0.36 -77.36 -27.33
C THR A 76 -0.52 -78.39 -26.22
N PHE A 77 -1.58 -78.26 -25.45
CA PHE A 77 -1.92 -79.13 -24.32
C PHE A 77 -3.39 -79.51 -24.41
N ASP A 78 -3.67 -80.82 -24.36
CA ASP A 78 -5.02 -81.36 -24.54
C ASP A 78 -5.68 -81.75 -23.22
N SER A 79 -4.94 -81.67 -22.11
CA SER A 79 -5.35 -82.20 -20.82
C SER A 79 -4.82 -81.37 -19.65
N GLU A 80 -5.53 -81.39 -18.53
CA GLU A 80 -5.19 -80.69 -17.29
C GLU A 80 -4.91 -81.70 -16.17
N ARG A 81 -3.82 -81.47 -15.40
CA ARG A 81 -3.63 -82.12 -14.09
C ARG A 81 -4.54 -81.48 -13.06
N PHE A 82 -4.60 -80.15 -13.10
CA PHE A 82 -5.52 -79.31 -12.36
C PHE A 82 -5.56 -77.92 -13.00
N ASP A 83 -6.69 -77.24 -12.83
CA ASP A 83 -6.86 -75.81 -13.07
C ASP A 83 -7.81 -75.28 -12.00
N THR A 84 -7.34 -74.34 -11.18
CA THR A 84 -8.11 -73.80 -10.05
C THR A 84 -8.79 -72.48 -10.36
N ASP A 85 -8.56 -71.88 -11.54
CA ASP A 85 -9.06 -70.54 -11.86
C ASP A 85 -9.33 -70.32 -13.36
N THR A 86 -9.60 -71.39 -14.13
CA THR A 86 -9.89 -71.31 -15.58
C THR A 86 -8.76 -70.65 -16.38
N ILE A 87 -7.52 -70.99 -16.02
CA ILE A 87 -6.29 -70.48 -16.64
C ILE A 87 -6.07 -71.11 -18.02
N HIS A 88 -6.51 -72.34 -18.24
CA HIS A 88 -6.34 -73.10 -19.48
C HIS A 88 -7.69 -73.50 -20.09
N ASN A 89 -7.67 -73.79 -21.40
CA ASN A 89 -8.82 -74.33 -22.11
C ASN A 89 -8.36 -75.38 -23.12
N THR A 90 -8.86 -76.61 -22.98
CA THR A 90 -8.49 -77.76 -23.83
C THR A 90 -9.12 -77.75 -25.23
N GLY A 91 -10.08 -76.85 -25.50
CA GLY A 91 -10.77 -76.75 -26.79
C GLY A 91 -10.44 -75.51 -27.62
N SER A 92 -9.80 -74.49 -27.05
CA SER A 92 -9.48 -73.23 -27.73
C SER A 92 -8.23 -72.61 -27.13
N ASN A 93 -7.32 -72.12 -27.98
CA ASN A 93 -6.03 -71.57 -27.54
C ASN A 93 -5.25 -72.53 -26.63
N THR A 94 -5.24 -73.82 -26.98
CA THR A 94 -4.67 -74.93 -26.18
C THR A 94 -3.17 -74.83 -25.90
N GLY A 95 -2.47 -73.86 -26.48
CA GLY A 95 -1.06 -73.57 -26.19
C GLY A 95 -0.82 -72.46 -25.15
N ARG A 96 -1.88 -71.94 -24.52
CA ARG A 96 -1.82 -70.76 -23.65
C ARG A 96 -2.24 -71.07 -22.22
N LEU A 97 -1.46 -70.56 -21.26
CA LEU A 97 -1.95 -70.33 -19.89
C LEU A 97 -2.22 -68.85 -19.73
N THR A 98 -3.47 -68.49 -19.42
CA THR A 98 -3.94 -67.11 -19.35
C THR A 98 -4.18 -66.71 -17.91
N ALA A 99 -3.56 -65.62 -17.44
CA ALA A 99 -3.76 -65.13 -16.09
C ALA A 99 -5.16 -64.52 -15.94
N THR A 100 -6.00 -65.10 -15.11
CA THR A 100 -7.33 -64.55 -14.75
C THR A 100 -7.24 -63.41 -13.74
N THR A 101 -6.25 -63.46 -12.84
CA THR A 101 -6.00 -62.44 -11.82
C THR A 101 -4.62 -61.84 -12.01
N ALA A 102 -4.51 -60.51 -12.07
CA ALA A 102 -3.21 -59.83 -12.14
C ALA A 102 -2.31 -60.20 -10.94
N GLY A 103 -1.04 -60.48 -11.19
CA GLY A 103 -0.13 -60.99 -10.15
C GLY A 103 1.28 -61.27 -10.64
N LYS A 104 2.14 -61.59 -9.68
CA LYS A 104 3.42 -62.25 -9.95
C LYS A 104 3.19 -63.75 -10.01
N TYR A 105 3.65 -64.40 -11.08
CA TYR A 105 3.48 -65.83 -11.33
C TYR A 105 4.83 -66.53 -11.38
N LEU A 106 4.94 -67.70 -10.75
CA LEU A 106 5.97 -68.68 -11.07
C LEU A 106 5.46 -69.52 -12.23
N ILE A 107 6.20 -69.52 -13.33
CA ILE A 107 5.82 -70.19 -14.57
C ILE A 107 6.92 -71.18 -14.90
N THR A 108 6.55 -72.44 -15.19
CA THR A 108 7.50 -73.52 -15.45
C THR A 108 7.03 -74.38 -16.62
N ALA A 109 7.95 -74.77 -17.51
CA ALA A 109 7.71 -75.76 -18.56
C ALA A 109 8.73 -76.89 -18.49
N LEU A 110 8.29 -78.12 -18.70
CA LEU A 110 9.12 -79.32 -18.79
C LEU A 110 8.86 -80.06 -20.10
N VAL A 111 9.94 -80.43 -20.78
CA VAL A 111 9.88 -81.23 -22.02
C VAL A 111 10.99 -82.26 -22.05
N ARG A 112 10.69 -83.41 -22.65
CA ARG A 112 11.63 -84.44 -23.05
C ARG A 112 11.66 -84.54 -24.56
N TRP A 113 12.84 -84.39 -25.13
CA TRP A 113 13.08 -84.60 -26.55
C TRP A 113 13.41 -86.06 -26.82
N ALA A 114 12.91 -86.58 -27.95
CA ALA A 114 13.36 -87.85 -28.48
C ALA A 114 14.90 -87.89 -28.63
N ALA A 115 15.48 -89.08 -28.42
CA ALA A 115 16.91 -89.27 -28.40
C ALA A 115 17.53 -88.96 -29.77
N ASN A 116 18.48 -88.02 -29.79
CA ASN A 116 19.21 -87.61 -30.98
C ASN A 116 20.45 -86.81 -30.57
N ALA A 117 21.60 -87.10 -31.18
CA ALA A 117 22.89 -86.51 -30.79
C ALA A 117 23.30 -85.25 -31.58
N THR A 118 22.49 -84.80 -32.54
CA THR A 118 22.83 -83.71 -33.46
C THR A 118 22.09 -82.45 -33.10
N GLY A 119 22.77 -81.31 -33.02
CA GLY A 119 22.15 -79.98 -32.88
C GLY A 119 21.89 -79.54 -31.44
N ARG A 120 20.93 -78.64 -31.26
CA ARG A 120 20.61 -77.90 -30.03
C ARG A 120 19.11 -77.94 -29.78
N ARG A 121 18.73 -77.94 -28.50
CA ARG A 121 17.33 -77.96 -28.04
C ARG A 121 17.08 -76.72 -27.20
N SER A 122 16.01 -76.02 -27.51
CA SER A 122 15.62 -74.78 -26.85
C SER A 122 14.19 -74.86 -26.36
N VAL A 123 13.96 -74.39 -25.15
CA VAL A 123 12.63 -74.26 -24.54
C VAL A 123 12.53 -72.84 -24.00
N THR A 124 11.53 -72.13 -24.48
CA THR A 124 11.32 -70.72 -24.17
C THR A 124 9.91 -70.51 -23.68
N ILE A 125 9.76 -69.85 -22.54
CA ILE A 125 8.48 -69.32 -22.10
C ILE A 125 8.34 -67.92 -22.72
N ARG A 126 7.25 -67.69 -23.45
CA ARG A 126 6.91 -66.37 -24.01
C ARG A 126 5.65 -65.80 -23.39
N GLU A 127 5.60 -64.49 -23.31
CA GLU A 127 4.42 -63.69 -22.97
C GLU A 127 3.91 -62.98 -24.22
N GLY A 128 2.58 -62.91 -24.38
CA GLY A 128 1.91 -62.17 -25.45
C GLY A 128 2.13 -62.68 -26.88
N GLY A 129 2.92 -63.74 -27.09
CA GLY A 129 3.23 -64.34 -28.39
C GLY A 129 4.65 -64.06 -28.90
N ASP A 130 5.38 -63.11 -28.30
CA ASP A 130 6.67 -62.62 -28.81
C ASP A 130 7.73 -62.45 -27.73
N THR A 131 7.35 -61.96 -26.54
CA THR A 131 8.28 -61.59 -25.47
C THR A 131 8.84 -62.82 -24.78
N SER A 132 10.13 -63.11 -24.90
CA SER A 132 10.76 -64.24 -24.17
C SER A 132 11.04 -63.87 -22.72
N ILE A 133 10.44 -64.60 -21.78
CA ILE A 133 10.51 -64.32 -20.33
C ILE A 133 11.26 -65.40 -19.54
N GLY A 134 11.52 -66.55 -20.15
CA GLY A 134 12.42 -67.58 -19.64
C GLY A 134 12.96 -68.41 -20.80
N VAL A 135 14.26 -68.71 -20.79
CA VAL A 135 14.91 -69.47 -21.88
C VAL A 135 15.89 -70.47 -21.27
N VAL A 136 15.82 -71.71 -21.75
CA VAL A 136 16.89 -72.70 -21.55
C VAL A 136 17.30 -73.28 -22.89
N GLN A 137 18.60 -73.40 -23.11
CA GLN A 137 19.13 -73.91 -24.37
C GLN A 137 20.39 -74.74 -24.15
N GLN A 138 20.36 -75.99 -24.59
CA GLN A 138 21.48 -76.91 -24.46
C GLN A 138 21.70 -77.70 -25.75
N ASP A 139 22.95 -78.10 -25.99
CA ASP A 139 23.28 -78.99 -27.09
C ASP A 139 22.68 -80.38 -26.84
N ALA A 140 22.49 -81.15 -27.91
CA ALA A 140 22.03 -82.53 -27.80
C ALA A 140 22.96 -83.35 -26.90
N ALA A 141 22.39 -84.29 -26.15
CA ALA A 141 23.20 -85.31 -25.48
C ALA A 141 24.05 -86.08 -26.51
N ALA A 142 25.34 -86.27 -26.23
CA ALA A 142 26.31 -86.78 -27.21
C ALA A 142 26.06 -88.23 -27.71
N GLY A 143 25.11 -88.96 -27.13
CA GLY A 143 24.73 -90.32 -27.54
C GLY A 143 23.37 -90.37 -28.21
N GLY A 144 23.25 -90.97 -29.39
CA GLY A 144 22.01 -91.01 -30.17
C GLY A 144 20.83 -91.76 -29.52
N GLY A 145 21.08 -92.56 -28.49
CA GLY A 145 20.06 -93.21 -27.65
C GLY A 145 19.76 -92.48 -26.33
N VAL A 146 20.38 -91.31 -26.10
CA VAL A 146 20.22 -90.52 -24.88
C VAL A 146 19.23 -89.39 -25.13
N THR A 147 18.18 -89.33 -24.32
CA THR A 147 17.17 -88.27 -24.41
C THR A 147 17.62 -87.00 -23.71
N THR A 148 17.15 -85.85 -24.22
CA THR A 148 17.43 -84.54 -23.63
C THR A 148 16.18 -84.07 -22.88
N VAL A 149 16.28 -83.83 -21.57
CA VAL A 149 15.18 -83.29 -20.75
C VAL A 149 15.52 -81.85 -20.36
N GLN A 150 14.56 -80.95 -20.47
CA GLN A 150 14.72 -79.54 -20.15
C GLN A 150 13.57 -79.04 -19.28
N GLU A 151 13.94 -78.26 -18.28
CA GLU A 151 13.03 -77.44 -17.51
C GLU A 151 13.44 -75.97 -17.70
N VAL A 152 12.45 -75.09 -17.84
CA VAL A 152 12.64 -73.65 -17.72
C VAL A 152 11.62 -73.12 -16.73
N SER A 153 12.06 -72.25 -15.81
CA SER A 153 11.19 -71.55 -14.89
C SER A 153 11.53 -70.06 -14.83
N CYS A 154 10.52 -69.23 -14.60
CA CYS A 154 10.69 -67.80 -14.38
C CYS A 154 9.62 -67.25 -13.43
N LEU A 155 9.96 -66.16 -12.72
CA LEU A 155 8.99 -65.32 -12.03
C LEU A 155 8.67 -64.14 -12.94
N TYR A 156 7.39 -63.97 -13.29
CA TYR A 156 6.98 -62.90 -14.18
C TYR A 156 5.69 -62.23 -13.72
N ASP A 157 5.55 -60.93 -14.01
CA ASP A 157 4.41 -60.13 -13.65
C ASP A 157 3.39 -60.13 -14.80
N LEU A 158 2.22 -60.72 -14.59
CA LEU A 158 1.13 -60.81 -15.57
C LEU A 158 -0.08 -59.97 -15.12
N ALA A 159 -0.66 -59.21 -16.04
CA ALA A 159 -1.97 -58.58 -15.88
C ALA A 159 -3.09 -59.62 -16.12
N ALA A 160 -4.33 -59.26 -15.76
CA ALA A 160 -5.46 -60.10 -16.11
C ALA A 160 -5.63 -60.16 -17.64
N ASN A 161 -5.87 -61.36 -18.15
CA ASN A 161 -5.96 -61.75 -19.56
C ASN A 161 -4.66 -61.73 -20.37
N GLU A 162 -3.50 -61.42 -19.76
CA GLU A 162 -2.21 -61.72 -20.38
C GLU A 162 -1.97 -63.23 -20.36
N TYR A 163 -1.36 -63.74 -21.43
CA TYR A 163 -1.12 -65.17 -21.59
C TYR A 163 0.35 -65.46 -21.80
N VAL A 164 0.73 -66.66 -21.39
CA VAL A 164 2.04 -67.24 -21.64
C VAL A 164 1.91 -68.54 -22.41
N GLU A 165 2.93 -68.84 -23.19
CA GLU A 165 3.05 -70.04 -24.00
C GLU A 165 4.47 -70.59 -23.87
N VAL A 166 4.62 -71.89 -24.11
CA VAL A 166 5.94 -72.51 -24.24
C VAL A 166 6.22 -72.80 -25.71
N VAL A 167 7.36 -72.29 -26.16
CA VAL A 167 7.85 -72.44 -27.52
C VAL A 167 9.13 -73.22 -27.50
N VAL A 168 9.18 -74.25 -28.32
CA VAL A 168 10.34 -75.12 -28.45
C VAL A 168 10.96 -74.98 -29.83
N ASN A 169 12.27 -75.19 -29.89
CA ASN A 169 13.03 -75.23 -31.13
C ASN A 169 14.10 -76.32 -31.06
N GLN A 170 14.33 -76.97 -32.19
CA GLN A 170 15.41 -77.94 -32.37
C GLN A 170 16.04 -77.78 -33.74
N ASN A 171 17.31 -78.19 -33.88
CA ASN A 171 17.99 -78.22 -35.16
C ASN A 171 18.76 -79.53 -35.48
N SER A 172 18.14 -80.68 -35.23
CA SER A 172 18.72 -82.03 -35.41
C SER A 172 18.95 -82.49 -36.85
N GLY A 173 18.68 -81.66 -37.86
CA GLY A 173 18.77 -81.99 -39.28
C GLY A 173 17.50 -82.62 -39.88
N GLY A 174 16.43 -82.74 -39.09
CA GLY A 174 15.11 -83.25 -39.49
C GLY A 174 14.09 -83.01 -38.37
N ASP A 175 12.86 -83.50 -38.55
CA ASP A 175 11.83 -83.41 -37.51
C ASP A 175 12.20 -84.26 -36.29
N LEU A 176 11.87 -83.77 -35.09
CA LEU A 176 12.13 -84.43 -33.82
C LEU A 176 10.93 -84.24 -32.91
N THR A 177 10.59 -85.25 -32.10
CA THR A 177 9.44 -85.16 -31.20
C THR A 177 9.83 -84.62 -29.83
N VAL A 178 8.89 -83.88 -29.24
CA VAL A 178 8.75 -83.81 -27.79
C VAL A 178 7.89 -85.01 -27.39
N ASP A 179 8.47 -85.92 -26.62
CA ASP A 179 7.83 -87.18 -26.22
C ASP A 179 6.77 -86.92 -25.15
N ALA A 180 5.64 -87.61 -25.25
CA ALA A 180 4.66 -87.67 -24.18
C ALA A 180 5.08 -88.74 -23.16
N GLU A 181 5.35 -88.29 -21.94
CA GLU A 181 5.74 -89.12 -20.81
C GLU A 181 4.89 -88.77 -19.59
N SER A 182 4.47 -89.80 -18.86
CA SER A 182 3.55 -89.63 -17.74
C SER A 182 4.15 -88.72 -16.67
N ASN A 183 3.42 -87.66 -16.32
CA ASN A 183 3.70 -86.71 -15.24
C ASN A 183 4.89 -85.75 -15.43
N TYR A 184 5.59 -85.74 -16.58
CA TYR A 184 6.72 -84.82 -16.75
C TYR A 184 7.01 -84.30 -18.18
N SER A 185 6.35 -84.79 -19.24
CA SER A 185 6.54 -84.23 -20.59
C SER A 185 5.36 -84.45 -21.53
N PRO A 186 5.01 -83.48 -22.38
CA PRO A 186 5.24 -82.05 -22.17
C PRO A 186 4.33 -81.56 -21.04
N GLU A 187 4.86 -80.77 -20.12
CA GLU A 187 4.09 -80.18 -19.01
C GLU A 187 4.34 -78.67 -18.96
N PHE A 188 3.28 -77.90 -18.74
CA PHE A 188 3.35 -76.45 -18.58
C PHE A 188 2.49 -76.03 -17.39
N MET A 189 3.01 -75.16 -16.53
CA MET A 189 2.31 -74.76 -15.32
C MET A 189 2.59 -73.32 -14.94
N MET A 190 1.62 -72.71 -14.25
CA MET A 190 1.82 -71.45 -13.56
C MET A 190 1.06 -71.42 -12.25
N VAL A 191 1.62 -70.72 -11.26
CA VAL A 191 0.97 -70.44 -9.97
C VAL A 191 1.19 -68.99 -9.59
N ARG A 192 0.12 -68.33 -9.13
CA ARG A 192 0.18 -66.95 -8.65
C ARG A 192 0.85 -66.91 -7.27
N MET A 193 1.96 -66.19 -7.17
CA MET A 193 2.74 -66.05 -5.93
C MET A 193 2.29 -64.84 -5.09
N GLY A 194 1.59 -63.88 -5.70
CA GLY A 194 1.11 -62.69 -5.01
C GLY A 194 0.68 -61.58 -5.97
N PRO A 195 0.42 -60.37 -5.45
CA PRO A 195 0.21 -59.18 -6.26
C PRO A 195 1.38 -58.93 -7.22
N ARG A 196 1.10 -58.24 -8.34
CA ARG A 196 2.12 -57.83 -9.31
C ARG A 196 3.16 -56.99 -8.58
N GLY A 197 4.45 -57.22 -8.86
CA GLY A 197 5.51 -56.38 -8.29
C GLY A 197 5.27 -54.93 -8.65
N SER A 198 5.23 -54.04 -7.66
CA SER A 198 5.33 -52.60 -7.92
C SER A 198 6.74 -52.38 -8.47
N ALA A 199 6.87 -52.13 -9.77
CA ALA A 199 8.14 -51.73 -10.35
C ALA A 199 8.54 -50.41 -9.69
N SER A 200 9.41 -50.47 -8.68
CA SER A 200 9.98 -49.32 -7.98
C SER A 200 11.00 -48.56 -8.86
N GLY A 201 10.73 -48.40 -10.15
CA GLY A 201 11.74 -47.96 -11.11
C GLY A 201 11.23 -47.47 -12.46
N ALA A 202 9.96 -47.07 -12.58
CA ALA A 202 9.60 -46.14 -13.65
C ALA A 202 10.03 -44.74 -13.20
N VAL A 203 11.08 -44.21 -13.83
CA VAL A 203 11.46 -42.81 -13.77
C VAL A 203 10.24 -42.02 -14.28
N GLY A 204 9.45 -41.45 -13.37
CA GLY A 204 8.24 -40.69 -13.72
C GLY A 204 7.12 -40.63 -12.67
N ASP A 205 7.19 -41.42 -11.59
CA ASP A 205 6.20 -41.35 -10.50
C ASP A 205 6.83 -40.72 -9.24
N ASP A 206 6.84 -39.40 -9.15
CA ASP A 206 7.12 -38.72 -7.87
C ASP A 206 5.98 -38.90 -6.85
N HIS A 207 4.82 -39.45 -7.26
CA HIS A 207 3.64 -39.58 -6.40
C HIS A 207 3.01 -40.98 -6.32
N GLY A 208 3.69 -42.03 -6.80
CA GLY A 208 3.24 -43.42 -6.61
C GLY A 208 1.92 -43.76 -7.32
N THR A 209 1.39 -44.96 -7.05
CA THR A 209 0.40 -45.70 -7.87
C THR A 209 -1.03 -45.11 -7.95
N LEU A 210 -1.22 -43.80 -7.86
CA LEU A 210 -2.51 -43.14 -8.06
C LEU A 210 -2.64 -42.71 -9.53
N THR A 211 -3.45 -43.45 -10.29
CA THR A 211 -3.79 -43.11 -11.67
C THR A 211 -4.61 -41.82 -11.69
N GLY A 212 -4.06 -40.75 -12.26
CA GLY A 212 -4.74 -39.45 -12.41
C GLY A 212 -3.89 -38.22 -12.13
N LEU A 213 -2.69 -38.38 -11.53
CA LEU A 213 -1.83 -37.26 -11.17
C LEU A 213 -0.55 -37.25 -12.04
N GLY A 214 -0.68 -36.89 -13.32
CA GLY A 214 0.47 -36.51 -14.13
C GLY A 214 0.91 -35.11 -13.70
N ASP A 215 1.89 -35.05 -12.79
CA ASP A 215 2.77 -33.97 -12.30
C ASP A 215 2.32 -32.47 -12.28
N ASP A 216 1.06 -32.16 -12.57
CA ASP A 216 0.57 -30.78 -12.74
C ASP A 216 -0.83 -30.56 -12.14
N ASP A 217 -1.31 -31.41 -11.23
CA ASP A 217 -2.72 -31.43 -10.81
C ASP A 217 -2.99 -31.15 -9.32
N HIS A 218 -1.95 -31.04 -8.50
CA HIS A 218 -2.08 -30.50 -7.15
C HIS A 218 -2.37 -28.99 -7.23
N SER A 219 -3.64 -28.63 -7.04
CA SER A 219 -4.11 -27.23 -6.91
C SER A 219 -3.42 -26.40 -5.81
N LEU A 220 -2.55 -27.00 -5.00
CA LEU A 220 -1.74 -26.36 -3.97
C LEU A 220 -0.32 -25.97 -4.41
N TYR A 221 0.20 -26.50 -5.52
CA TYR A 221 1.55 -26.18 -5.98
C TYR A 221 1.53 -25.24 -7.19
N LEU A 222 2.41 -24.24 -7.17
CA LEU A 222 2.65 -23.39 -8.32
C LEU A 222 3.53 -24.14 -9.32
N LEU A 223 2.96 -24.47 -10.47
CA LEU A 223 3.62 -25.25 -11.52
C LEU A 223 4.69 -24.43 -12.24
N ALA A 224 5.88 -24.99 -12.46
CA ALA A 224 6.98 -24.30 -13.15
C ALA A 224 6.70 -24.01 -14.65
N ALA A 225 5.67 -24.63 -15.25
CA ALA A 225 5.38 -24.59 -16.68
C ALA A 225 4.44 -23.44 -17.15
N GLY A 226 4.07 -22.49 -16.29
CA GLY A 226 3.29 -21.32 -16.71
C GLY A 226 1.84 -21.59 -17.13
N THR A 227 1.35 -22.82 -17.00
CA THR A 227 0.00 -23.22 -17.43
C THR A 227 -1.11 -22.75 -16.47
N ARG A 228 -0.77 -22.27 -15.27
CA ARG A 228 -1.72 -21.64 -14.31
C ARG A 228 -1.37 -20.16 -14.15
N ALA A 229 -2.40 -19.31 -14.08
CA ALA A 229 -2.23 -17.86 -13.89
C ALA A 229 -1.39 -17.59 -12.63
N GLY A 230 -0.18 -17.05 -12.82
CA GLY A 230 0.77 -16.72 -11.75
C GLY A 230 2.16 -17.33 -11.86
N SER A 231 2.43 -18.28 -12.78
CA SER A 231 3.74 -18.97 -12.84
C SER A 231 4.55 -18.75 -14.12
N THR A 232 4.81 -17.51 -14.52
CA THR A 232 5.86 -17.26 -15.53
C THR A 232 7.24 -17.27 -14.88
N GLY A 233 7.88 -18.43 -14.90
CA GLY A 233 9.31 -18.65 -15.15
C GLY A 233 10.42 -17.97 -14.33
N SER A 234 10.19 -16.98 -13.44
CA SER A 234 11.30 -16.34 -12.71
C SER A 234 10.97 -15.59 -11.40
N ALA A 235 9.74 -15.58 -10.88
CA ALA A 235 9.40 -14.58 -9.85
C ALA A 235 8.46 -15.00 -8.70
N GLN A 236 8.62 -16.18 -8.08
CA GLN A 236 7.91 -16.46 -6.81
C GLN A 236 8.83 -17.12 -5.77
N ASP A 237 9.57 -16.28 -5.05
CA ASP A 237 10.19 -16.60 -3.76
C ASP A 237 9.19 -16.24 -2.65
N PHE A 238 8.79 -17.22 -1.83
CA PHE A 238 7.90 -17.05 -0.67
C PHE A 238 8.67 -16.89 0.66
N GLY A 239 9.87 -16.30 0.61
CA GLY A 239 10.71 -16.06 1.78
C GLY A 239 10.12 -15.13 2.85
N ALA A 240 10.87 -14.94 3.94
CA ALA A 240 10.49 -14.19 5.14
C ALA A 240 10.20 -12.68 4.92
N THR A 241 10.35 -12.18 3.69
CA THR A 241 10.12 -10.78 3.30
C THR A 241 9.01 -10.60 2.24
N GLY A 242 8.30 -11.68 1.87
CA GLY A 242 7.19 -11.63 0.92
C GLY A 242 7.57 -11.75 -0.56
N ILE A 243 6.55 -11.76 -1.43
CA ILE A 243 6.68 -11.93 -2.89
C ILE A 243 7.21 -10.63 -3.51
N LYS A 244 8.39 -10.66 -4.13
CA LYS A 244 8.87 -9.57 -5.00
C LYS A 244 8.30 -9.76 -6.41
N ALA A 245 7.13 -9.19 -6.66
CA ALA A 245 6.53 -9.18 -8.00
C ALA A 245 7.06 -7.99 -8.80
N ASP A 246 7.76 -8.27 -9.90
CA ASP A 246 8.16 -7.24 -10.89
C ASP A 246 6.94 -6.70 -11.67
N VAL A 247 5.91 -7.54 -11.82
CA VAL A 247 4.63 -7.20 -12.46
C VAL A 247 3.48 -7.65 -11.56
N LEU A 248 2.63 -6.70 -11.16
CA LEU A 248 1.34 -6.98 -10.51
C LEU A 248 0.24 -6.98 -11.58
N ALA A 249 -0.09 -8.16 -12.11
CA ALA A 249 -1.15 -8.33 -13.10
C ALA A 249 -2.48 -8.70 -12.44
N GLU A 250 -3.57 -8.09 -12.91
CA GLU A 250 -4.93 -8.41 -12.44
C GLU A 250 -5.34 -9.83 -12.86
N SER A 251 -6.04 -10.56 -11.99
CA SER A 251 -6.49 -11.92 -12.29
C SER A 251 -7.57 -11.98 -13.38
N THR A 252 -8.32 -10.90 -13.53
CA THR A 252 -9.26 -10.61 -14.62
C THR A 252 -9.30 -9.10 -14.83
N ALA A 253 -9.70 -8.64 -16.03
CA ALA A 253 -9.80 -7.20 -16.33
C ALA A 253 -10.78 -6.44 -15.42
N ASP A 254 -11.69 -7.15 -14.74
CA ASP A 254 -12.68 -6.54 -13.87
C ASP A 254 -12.24 -6.45 -12.40
N ALA A 255 -11.27 -7.27 -11.98
CA ALA A 255 -10.98 -7.51 -10.58
C ALA A 255 -10.11 -6.44 -9.91
N GLY A 256 -9.06 -5.92 -10.55
CA GLY A 256 -7.99 -5.16 -9.87
C GLY A 256 -7.14 -5.99 -8.90
N VAL A 257 -6.14 -5.36 -8.27
CA VAL A 257 -5.27 -5.95 -7.24
C VAL A 257 -5.41 -5.14 -5.95
N ALA A 258 -6.00 -5.71 -4.90
CA ALA A 258 -6.16 -5.05 -3.60
C ALA A 258 -5.04 -5.45 -2.62
N ALA A 259 -4.34 -4.46 -2.06
CA ALA A 259 -3.34 -4.62 -1.01
C ALA A 259 -3.70 -3.75 0.18
N ASP A 260 -4.05 -4.36 1.32
CA ASP A 260 -4.35 -3.67 2.58
C ASP A 260 -5.33 -2.48 2.43
N GLY A 261 -6.42 -2.68 1.68
CA GLY A 261 -7.44 -1.65 1.42
C GLY A 261 -7.09 -0.66 0.30
N VAL A 262 -6.00 -0.87 -0.44
CA VAL A 262 -5.65 -0.09 -1.63
C VAL A 262 -5.80 -0.97 -2.87
N LYS A 263 -6.75 -0.66 -3.74
CA LYS A 263 -7.01 -1.39 -4.98
C LYS A 263 -6.33 -0.72 -6.18
N LEU A 264 -5.38 -1.41 -6.79
CA LEU A 264 -4.73 -1.03 -8.04
C LEU A 264 -5.53 -1.61 -9.21
N LYS A 265 -6.15 -0.78 -10.04
CA LYS A 265 -6.96 -1.25 -11.19
C LYS A 265 -6.83 -0.33 -12.39
N ASP A 266 -6.67 -0.85 -13.60
CA ASP A 266 -6.76 -0.06 -14.84
C ASP A 266 -5.80 1.16 -14.88
N LYS A 267 -4.61 1.00 -14.27
CA LYS A 267 -3.61 2.06 -14.04
C LYS A 267 -3.99 3.10 -12.98
N GLU A 268 -5.01 2.84 -12.19
CA GLU A 268 -5.55 3.69 -11.14
C GLU A 268 -5.28 3.12 -9.73
N VAL A 269 -5.10 4.00 -8.75
CA VAL A 269 -5.03 3.63 -7.32
C VAL A 269 -6.34 4.04 -6.67
N HIS A 270 -7.08 3.06 -6.15
CA HIS A 270 -8.33 3.24 -5.42
C HIS A 270 -8.04 3.05 -3.93
N LEU A 271 -8.38 4.03 -3.11
CA LEU A 271 -8.27 3.93 -1.65
C LEU A 271 -9.64 3.51 -1.11
N ASP A 272 -9.76 2.35 -0.47
CA ASP A 272 -11.03 1.89 0.07
C ASP A 272 -11.44 2.76 1.27
N ASN A 273 -12.45 3.62 1.07
CA ASN A 273 -13.22 4.19 2.16
C ASN A 273 -14.65 3.65 2.09
N ALA A 274 -14.89 2.53 2.78
CA ALA A 274 -16.23 2.04 3.14
C ALA A 274 -17.32 2.17 2.03
N GLY A 275 -17.03 1.70 0.80
CA GLY A 275 -18.02 1.62 -0.28
C GLY A 275 -18.12 2.83 -1.22
N ALA A 276 -17.22 3.81 -1.14
CA ALA A 276 -17.09 4.89 -2.12
C ALA A 276 -15.69 4.91 -2.77
N THR A 277 -15.63 4.96 -4.10
CA THR A 277 -14.37 4.99 -4.85
C THR A 277 -13.81 6.41 -4.90
N LEU A 278 -12.80 6.69 -4.09
CA LEU A 278 -11.88 7.81 -4.30
C LEU A 278 -10.70 7.29 -5.12
N GLY A 279 -10.48 7.89 -6.30
CA GLY A 279 -9.46 7.45 -7.26
C GLY A 279 -8.36 8.49 -7.43
N VAL A 280 -7.11 8.10 -7.19
CA VAL A 280 -5.92 8.91 -7.48
C VAL A 280 -5.10 8.18 -8.53
N VAL A 281 -4.78 8.87 -9.63
CA VAL A 281 -4.16 8.25 -10.81
C VAL A 281 -2.99 9.07 -11.30
N LEU A 282 -1.82 8.44 -11.42
CA LEU A 282 -0.71 8.99 -12.20
C LEU A 282 -0.95 8.60 -13.67
N LYS A 283 -1.70 9.43 -14.41
CA LYS A 283 -1.81 9.23 -15.86
C LYS A 283 -0.67 9.99 -16.53
N GLN A 284 0.20 9.24 -17.21
CA GLN A 284 1.05 9.82 -18.24
C GLN A 284 0.15 10.13 -19.45
N ALA A 285 -0.34 11.37 -19.53
CA ALA A 285 -1.30 11.80 -20.55
C ALA A 285 -0.68 11.81 -21.98
N ALA A 286 0.65 11.86 -22.06
CA ALA A 286 1.48 11.64 -23.23
C ALA A 286 2.92 11.35 -22.78
N THR A 287 3.75 10.72 -23.62
CA THR A 287 5.17 10.45 -23.34
C THR A 287 5.88 11.70 -22.82
N GLY A 288 6.30 11.71 -21.55
CA GLY A 288 7.00 12.84 -20.92
C GLY A 288 6.15 13.86 -20.15
N ALA A 289 4.85 13.62 -19.97
CA ALA A 289 3.97 14.47 -19.14
C ALA A 289 3.35 13.66 -17.99
N ASP A 290 4.11 13.46 -16.91
CA ASP A 290 3.62 12.83 -15.69
C ASP A 290 2.74 13.83 -14.94
N GLN A 291 1.42 13.65 -14.99
CA GLN A 291 0.45 14.49 -14.29
C GLN A 291 -0.34 13.68 -13.27
N LEU A 292 -0.51 14.24 -12.07
CA LEU A 292 -1.39 13.68 -11.04
C LEU A 292 -2.84 14.03 -11.40
N ASN A 293 -3.69 13.01 -11.54
CA ASN A 293 -5.10 13.15 -11.85
C ASN A 293 -5.94 12.58 -10.69
N ILE A 294 -7.08 13.19 -10.41
CA ILE A 294 -7.97 12.78 -9.32
C ILE A 294 -9.41 12.66 -9.80
N ARG A 295 -10.19 11.76 -9.17
CA ARG A 295 -11.65 11.67 -9.32
C ARG A 295 -12.34 11.28 -8.00
N ASN A 296 -13.56 11.78 -7.82
CA ASN A 296 -14.45 11.60 -6.69
C ASN A 296 -15.58 10.67 -7.12
N GLN A 297 -16.53 10.47 -6.22
CA GLN A 297 -17.60 9.49 -6.45
C GLN A 297 -18.57 9.90 -7.57
N ALA A 298 -18.76 11.20 -7.81
CA ALA A 298 -19.74 11.70 -8.78
C ALA A 298 -19.18 11.79 -10.21
N ASP A 299 -17.85 11.84 -10.37
CA ASP A 299 -17.24 12.11 -11.66
C ASP A 299 -17.02 10.87 -12.52
N SER A 300 -17.50 10.96 -13.76
CA SER A 300 -17.33 9.93 -14.79
C SER A 300 -15.95 9.93 -15.45
N ALA A 301 -15.09 10.93 -15.16
CA ALA A 301 -13.78 11.09 -15.77
C ALA A 301 -12.73 11.58 -14.75
N LEU A 302 -11.46 11.31 -15.04
CA LEU A 302 -10.34 11.83 -14.27
C LEU A 302 -10.00 13.25 -14.71
N ALA A 303 -9.70 14.12 -13.74
CA ALA A 303 -9.27 15.48 -14.02
C ALA A 303 -7.84 15.70 -13.51
N GLY A 304 -7.01 16.35 -14.33
CA GLY A 304 -5.63 16.67 -13.95
C GLY A 304 -5.60 17.68 -12.83
N LEU A 305 -4.72 17.50 -11.84
CA LEU A 305 -4.59 18.42 -10.71
C LEU A 305 -4.33 19.85 -11.19
N ASN A 306 -3.54 20.02 -12.26
CA ASN A 306 -3.29 21.31 -12.89
C ASN A 306 -4.53 21.93 -13.57
N ALA A 307 -5.45 21.10 -14.06
CA ALA A 307 -6.72 21.53 -14.66
C ALA A 307 -7.81 21.75 -13.60
N LEU A 308 -7.60 21.28 -12.37
CA LEU A 308 -8.48 21.48 -11.22
C LEU A 308 -8.18 22.76 -10.41
N PHE A 309 -7.10 23.47 -10.73
CA PHE A 309 -6.90 24.82 -10.23
C PHE A 309 -8.08 25.70 -10.65
N GLY A 310 -8.92 26.08 -9.67
CA GLY A 310 -10.06 26.98 -9.87
C GLY A 310 -11.39 26.31 -10.23
N VAL A 311 -11.52 24.97 -10.22
CA VAL A 311 -12.80 24.30 -10.55
C VAL A 311 -13.29 23.43 -9.38
N TYR A 312 -14.31 23.96 -8.69
CA TYR A 312 -15.30 23.36 -7.77
C TYR A 312 -14.86 22.36 -6.68
N ASN A 313 -14.92 22.86 -5.43
CA ASN A 313 -15.33 22.32 -4.12
C ASN A 313 -15.31 20.81 -3.75
N ASP A 314 -15.31 19.86 -4.67
CA ASP A 314 -15.55 18.44 -4.34
C ASP A 314 -14.26 17.61 -4.24
N TYR A 315 -13.09 18.22 -4.46
CA TYR A 315 -11.84 17.50 -4.66
C TYR A 315 -10.70 17.79 -3.69
N LEU A 316 -10.64 18.99 -3.15
CA LEU A 316 -9.61 19.40 -2.21
C LEU A 316 -10.21 20.47 -1.31
N GLN A 317 -10.45 20.15 -0.03
CA GLN A 317 -10.64 21.18 1.01
C GLN A 317 -9.30 21.85 1.34
N VAL A 318 -8.58 22.30 0.31
CA VAL A 318 -7.57 23.33 0.52
C VAL A 318 -8.37 24.62 0.54
N ALA A 319 -8.54 25.17 1.75
CA ALA A 319 -9.14 26.47 1.95
C ALA A 319 -8.26 27.55 1.33
N GLU A 320 -8.33 27.70 0.00
CA GLU A 320 -7.94 28.94 -0.67
C GLU A 320 -9.14 29.88 -0.62
N MET A 321 -9.24 30.59 0.50
CA MET A 321 -10.00 31.82 0.54
C MET A 321 -9.31 32.82 -0.41
N ARG A 322 -9.84 33.05 -1.62
CA ARG A 322 -9.57 34.27 -2.38
C ARG A 322 -10.68 34.55 -3.40
N TYR A 323 -11.55 35.47 -2.99
CA TYR A 323 -12.80 35.91 -3.60
C TYR A 323 -12.74 36.14 -5.13
N PRO A 324 -13.23 35.20 -5.97
CA PRO A 324 -13.21 35.35 -7.42
C PRO A 324 -14.17 36.48 -7.85
N VAL A 325 -13.71 37.31 -8.79
CA VAL A 325 -14.51 38.38 -9.41
C VAL A 325 -15.77 37.75 -10.01
N GLN A 326 -16.93 38.19 -9.53
CA GLN A 326 -18.25 37.81 -10.03
C GLN A 326 -18.61 38.63 -11.27
N ALA A 327 -19.75 38.33 -11.88
CA ALA A 327 -20.29 39.13 -12.97
C ALA A 327 -20.36 40.61 -12.60
N GLU A 328 -20.13 41.45 -13.61
CA GLU A 328 -20.28 42.90 -13.53
C GLU A 328 -21.69 43.27 -13.07
N LEU A 329 -21.77 44.27 -12.20
CA LEU A 329 -23.01 44.87 -11.75
C LEU A 329 -23.09 46.31 -12.26
N THR A 330 -24.01 46.56 -13.18
CA THR A 330 -24.37 47.92 -13.58
C THR A 330 -25.27 48.54 -12.51
N ILE A 331 -24.98 49.76 -12.07
CA ILE A 331 -25.87 50.53 -11.20
C ILE A 331 -27.20 50.75 -11.91
N SER A 332 -28.30 50.52 -11.21
CA SER A 332 -29.64 50.84 -11.69
C SER A 332 -30.41 51.61 -10.64
N SER A 333 -30.83 52.83 -10.97
CA SER A 333 -31.52 53.74 -10.03
C SER A 333 -30.79 53.87 -8.67
N GLY A 334 -29.46 53.91 -8.70
CA GLY A 334 -28.61 54.01 -7.53
C GLY A 334 -28.47 52.74 -6.68
N ALA A 335 -28.78 51.57 -7.23
CA ALA A 335 -28.69 50.29 -6.54
C ALA A 335 -27.99 49.19 -7.36
N ILE A 336 -27.38 48.24 -6.66
CA ILE A 336 -26.90 46.96 -7.22
C ILE A 336 -27.46 45.77 -6.41
N THR A 337 -27.41 44.57 -7.00
CA THR A 337 -27.70 43.31 -6.30
C THR A 337 -26.48 42.41 -6.38
N VAL A 338 -25.80 42.21 -5.26
CA VAL A 338 -24.60 41.36 -5.20
C VAL A 338 -24.98 39.89 -5.23
N THR A 339 -24.17 39.09 -5.92
CA THR A 339 -24.33 37.62 -6.03
C THR A 339 -23.17 36.87 -5.40
N GLY A 340 -22.16 37.58 -4.89
CA GLY A 340 -21.01 37.02 -4.18
C GLY A 340 -20.17 38.11 -3.52
N THR A 341 -18.92 37.79 -3.24
CA THR A 341 -18.04 38.64 -2.42
C THR A 341 -17.21 39.64 -3.22
N HIS A 342 -17.01 39.49 -4.52
CA HIS A 342 -16.17 40.41 -5.29
C HIS A 342 -16.86 40.80 -6.59
N HIS A 343 -17.14 42.08 -6.82
CA HIS A 343 -17.84 42.56 -8.01
C HIS A 343 -17.10 43.72 -8.67
N LEU A 344 -17.11 43.72 -10.01
CA LEU A 344 -16.87 44.92 -10.80
C LEU A 344 -18.19 45.69 -10.92
N ILE A 345 -18.15 47.01 -10.82
CA ILE A 345 -19.31 47.90 -10.88
C ILE A 345 -19.15 48.85 -12.07
N ASP A 346 -20.25 49.05 -12.78
CA ASP A 346 -20.36 50.05 -13.86
C ASP A 346 -21.48 51.07 -13.58
N THR A 347 -21.40 52.24 -14.22
CA THR A 347 -22.40 53.30 -14.12
C THR A 347 -23.66 52.97 -14.92
N GLN A 348 -24.82 53.50 -14.52
CA GLN A 348 -26.05 53.32 -15.26
C GLN A 348 -25.97 53.93 -16.66
N GLY A 349 -26.11 53.09 -17.68
CA GLY A 349 -26.12 53.52 -19.07
C GLY A 349 -24.82 54.18 -19.52
N ASP A 350 -23.68 53.72 -18.99
CA ASP A 350 -22.34 54.18 -19.37
C ASP A 350 -22.07 55.68 -19.08
N ALA A 351 -22.78 56.25 -18.09
CA ALA A 351 -22.60 57.63 -17.68
C ALA A 351 -21.18 57.89 -17.12
N GLY A 352 -20.67 59.11 -17.25
CA GLY A 352 -19.34 59.46 -16.73
C GLY A 352 -19.21 59.40 -15.20
N SER A 353 -20.33 59.44 -14.48
CA SER A 353 -20.39 59.23 -13.03
C SER A 353 -21.77 58.71 -12.63
N ASP A 354 -21.85 57.89 -11.58
CA ASP A 354 -23.11 57.45 -10.99
C ASP A 354 -23.00 57.17 -9.49
N ASP A 355 -24.12 57.35 -8.78
CA ASP A 355 -24.21 57.29 -7.32
C ASP A 355 -24.73 55.91 -6.87
N LEU A 356 -23.90 55.16 -6.14
CA LEU A 356 -24.32 53.93 -5.48
C LEU A 356 -24.87 54.22 -4.08
N ASN A 357 -26.18 54.08 -3.92
CA ASN A 357 -26.90 54.34 -2.66
C ASN A 357 -27.35 53.06 -1.96
N ARG A 358 -27.45 51.93 -2.68
CA ARG A 358 -28.02 50.70 -2.14
C ARG A 358 -27.36 49.43 -2.67
N ILE A 359 -27.10 48.47 -1.78
CA ILE A 359 -26.59 47.15 -2.12
C ILE A 359 -27.56 46.07 -1.59
N ASN A 360 -28.17 45.30 -2.49
CA ASN A 360 -29.09 44.21 -2.16
C ASN A 360 -28.38 42.85 -2.19
N GLY A 361 -28.85 41.88 -1.38
CA GLY A 361 -28.62 40.45 -1.65
C GLY A 361 -27.70 39.66 -0.71
N THR A 362 -27.73 39.83 0.63
CA THR A 362 -26.86 39.05 1.53
C THR A 362 -27.45 38.71 2.90
N ALA A 363 -26.79 37.78 3.61
CA ALA A 363 -27.06 37.41 5.01
C ALA A 363 -26.18 38.23 5.98
N ASP A 364 -26.50 38.21 7.28
CA ASP A 364 -25.71 38.92 8.31
C ASP A 364 -24.22 38.53 8.28
N GLY A 365 -23.33 39.51 8.44
CA GLY A 365 -21.87 39.31 8.43
C GLY A 365 -21.25 39.08 7.05
N SER A 366 -22.00 39.25 5.95
CA SER A 366 -21.47 39.08 4.60
C SER A 366 -20.42 40.14 4.26
N PHE A 367 -19.35 39.72 3.60
CA PHE A 367 -18.22 40.53 3.18
C PHE A 367 -18.27 40.78 1.66
N ILE A 368 -17.94 41.99 1.21
CA ILE A 368 -17.87 42.38 -0.21
C ILE A 368 -16.61 43.20 -0.55
N ILE A 369 -16.16 43.10 -1.80
CA ILE A 369 -15.11 43.88 -2.45
C ILE A 369 -15.69 44.44 -3.76
N LEU A 370 -15.55 45.74 -3.99
CA LEU A 370 -16.10 46.44 -5.14
C LEU A 370 -14.98 47.20 -5.87
N HIS A 371 -14.89 47.03 -7.19
CA HIS A 371 -14.00 47.79 -8.08
C HIS A 371 -14.81 48.47 -9.19
N PRO A 372 -14.40 49.65 -9.69
CA PRO A 372 -14.96 50.18 -10.93
C PRO A 372 -14.45 49.35 -12.12
N ILE A 373 -15.27 49.17 -13.15
CA ILE A 373 -14.86 48.44 -14.36
C ILE A 373 -14.17 49.31 -15.41
N ASN A 374 -14.23 50.64 -15.26
CA ASN A 374 -13.75 51.59 -16.26
C ASN A 374 -13.08 52.79 -15.57
N ASP A 375 -11.91 53.21 -16.07
CA ASP A 375 -11.13 54.35 -15.56
C ASP A 375 -11.67 55.73 -15.99
N ALA A 376 -12.59 55.77 -16.95
CA ALA A 376 -13.28 56.99 -17.40
C ALA A 376 -14.66 57.18 -16.77
N ARG A 377 -15.13 56.24 -15.93
CA ARG A 377 -16.45 56.28 -15.26
C ARG A 377 -16.28 56.21 -13.76
N THR A 378 -16.82 57.19 -13.06
CA THR A 378 -16.69 57.30 -11.60
C THR A 378 -17.87 56.67 -10.88
N ILE A 379 -17.61 55.80 -9.90
CA ILE A 379 -18.63 55.29 -8.98
C ILE A 379 -18.53 56.05 -7.67
N VAL A 380 -19.62 56.68 -7.22
CA VAL A 380 -19.67 57.37 -5.94
C VAL A 380 -20.56 56.57 -4.98
N ILE A 381 -19.94 55.88 -4.03
CA ILE A 381 -20.62 55.16 -2.96
C ILE A 381 -21.07 56.16 -1.90
N LYS A 382 -22.38 56.31 -1.73
CA LYS A 382 -22.97 57.39 -0.93
C LYS A 382 -23.11 57.01 0.54
N HIS A 383 -22.51 57.80 1.43
CA HIS A 383 -22.71 57.69 2.86
C HIS A 383 -24.07 58.28 3.24
N GLU A 384 -25.00 57.43 3.71
CA GLU A 384 -26.25 57.84 4.34
C GLU A 384 -26.97 59.03 3.67
N SER A 385 -27.12 59.00 2.34
CA SER A 385 -27.66 60.04 1.44
C SER A 385 -29.10 60.52 1.71
N GLY A 386 -29.67 60.21 2.88
CA GLY A 386 -30.96 60.72 3.34
C GLY A 386 -32.19 60.12 2.65
N SER A 387 -32.02 59.18 1.73
CA SER A 387 -33.11 58.45 1.07
C SER A 387 -33.51 57.20 1.87
N GLU A 388 -34.82 56.90 1.97
CA GLU A 388 -35.34 55.67 2.60
C GLU A 388 -34.82 54.37 1.94
N SER A 389 -34.27 54.49 0.72
CA SER A 389 -33.66 53.37 -0.01
C SER A 389 -32.18 53.14 0.34
N ASN A 390 -31.53 54.04 1.08
CA ASN A 390 -30.09 53.93 1.37
C ASN A 390 -29.82 52.89 2.47
N ASN A 391 -28.89 51.96 2.21
CA ASN A 391 -28.42 51.00 3.19
C ASN A 391 -26.88 50.92 3.29
N ILE A 392 -26.18 52.01 3.01
CA ILE A 392 -24.71 52.12 2.99
C ILE A 392 -24.26 53.20 3.98
N SER A 393 -23.32 52.82 4.85
CA SER A 393 -22.66 53.68 5.83
C SER A 393 -21.14 53.57 5.64
N CYS A 394 -20.54 54.55 4.97
CA CYS A 394 -19.10 54.61 4.82
C CYS A 394 -18.37 54.91 6.16
N VAL A 395 -17.29 54.17 6.43
CA VAL A 395 -16.38 54.39 7.56
C VAL A 395 -15.64 55.70 7.31
N GLY A 396 -15.96 56.74 8.09
CA GLY A 396 -15.48 58.11 7.87
C GLY A 396 -16.59 59.15 7.67
N GLN A 397 -17.86 58.73 7.64
CA GLN A 397 -19.03 59.63 7.51
C GLN A 397 -19.02 60.50 6.25
N ALA A 398 -18.41 60.01 5.17
CA ALA A 398 -18.28 60.69 3.89
C ALA A 398 -18.45 59.72 2.73
N ASP A 399 -18.86 60.23 1.57
CA ASP A 399 -18.95 59.45 0.33
C ASP A 399 -17.58 58.88 -0.06
N ILE A 400 -17.59 57.69 -0.64
CA ILE A 400 -16.40 57.02 -1.17
C ILE A 400 -16.46 57.10 -2.70
N THR A 401 -15.44 57.69 -3.30
CA THR A 401 -15.31 57.79 -4.76
C THR A 401 -14.35 56.73 -5.27
N LEU A 402 -14.79 55.94 -6.26
CA LEU A 402 -13.96 55.02 -7.03
C LEU A 402 -13.86 55.58 -8.47
N ALA A 403 -12.75 56.22 -8.78
CA ALA A 403 -12.54 56.98 -10.02
C ALA A 403 -11.59 56.29 -11.01
N SER A 404 -10.75 55.36 -10.54
CA SER A 404 -9.85 54.59 -11.40
C SER A 404 -9.90 53.09 -11.08
N LEU A 405 -9.38 52.26 -11.99
CA LEU A 405 -9.37 50.79 -11.84
C LEU A 405 -8.57 50.32 -10.62
N GLU A 406 -7.66 51.15 -10.11
CA GLU A 406 -6.89 50.91 -8.88
C GLU A 406 -7.70 51.15 -7.60
N ASP A 407 -8.80 51.90 -7.68
CA ASP A 407 -9.66 52.14 -6.52
C ASP A 407 -10.51 50.91 -6.19
N PHE A 408 -10.70 50.66 -4.90
CA PHE A 408 -11.57 49.60 -4.42
C PHE A 408 -12.21 49.95 -3.08
N ALA A 409 -13.40 49.38 -2.85
CA ALA A 409 -14.11 49.47 -1.58
C ALA A 409 -14.38 48.09 -1.00
N ILE A 410 -14.30 47.99 0.33
CA ILE A 410 -14.57 46.76 1.10
C ILE A 410 -15.74 47.02 2.04
N GLY A 411 -16.71 46.12 2.07
CA GLY A 411 -17.93 46.26 2.87
C GLY A 411 -18.26 45.04 3.73
N ILE A 412 -18.88 45.28 4.90
CA ILE A 412 -19.49 44.24 5.74
C ILE A 412 -20.95 44.58 6.00
N TYR A 413 -21.86 43.63 5.79
CA TYR A 413 -23.29 43.80 6.09
C TYR A 413 -23.61 43.49 7.55
N ASN A 414 -24.39 44.36 8.19
CA ASN A 414 -24.91 44.16 9.54
C ASN A 414 -26.45 44.14 9.49
N VAL A 415 -27.04 42.99 9.83
CA VAL A 415 -28.50 42.80 9.79
C VAL A 415 -29.22 43.62 10.85
N LEU A 416 -28.60 43.89 12.00
CA LEU A 416 -29.20 44.63 13.12
C LEU A 416 -29.45 46.09 12.74
N THR A 417 -28.52 46.68 11.98
CA THR A 417 -28.67 48.05 11.46
C THR A 417 -29.24 48.08 10.04
N SER A 418 -29.36 46.91 9.39
CA SER A 418 -29.71 46.77 7.97
C SER A 418 -28.85 47.65 7.06
N LYS A 419 -27.56 47.78 7.38
CA LYS A 419 -26.60 48.63 6.68
C LYS A 419 -25.33 47.87 6.29
N TRP A 420 -24.76 48.27 5.16
CA TRP A 420 -23.41 47.98 4.73
C TRP A 420 -22.45 48.99 5.32
N PHE A 421 -21.46 48.54 6.08
CA PHE A 421 -20.35 49.37 6.52
C PHE A 421 -19.22 49.24 5.52
N ILE A 422 -18.95 50.30 4.77
CA ILE A 422 -18.01 50.29 3.63
C ILE A 422 -16.80 51.17 3.93
N MET A 423 -15.60 50.71 3.57
CA MET A 423 -14.36 51.47 3.66
C MET A 423 -13.59 51.37 2.34
N ALA A 424 -12.77 52.38 2.03
CA ALA A 424 -11.84 52.35 0.90
C ALA A 424 -10.53 53.03 1.30
N GLY A 425 -9.43 52.56 0.71
CA GLY A 425 -8.07 53.06 0.96
C GLY A 425 -7.66 54.15 -0.03
N HIS A 426 -8.36 55.27 -0.06
CA HIS A 426 -7.91 56.44 -0.82
C HIS A 426 -8.11 57.69 0.05
N ALA A 427 -7.01 58.41 0.28
CA ALA A 427 -7.03 59.72 0.91
C ALA A 427 -7.69 60.73 -0.04
N GLN A 428 -9.01 60.85 0.03
CA GLN A 428 -9.65 62.11 -0.33
C GLN A 428 -9.04 63.18 0.59
N SER A 429 -8.50 64.23 0.00
CA SER A 429 -7.89 65.35 0.71
C SER A 429 -8.86 65.88 1.77
N HIS A 430 -8.46 65.80 3.04
CA HIS A 430 -9.27 66.34 4.13
C HIS A 430 -9.10 67.86 4.16
N GLY A 431 -10.02 68.54 3.49
CA GLY A 431 -10.25 69.97 3.66
C GLY A 431 -10.82 70.27 5.04
N ALA A 432 -9.91 70.68 5.94
CA ALA A 432 -10.09 71.47 7.15
C ALA A 432 -10.78 70.83 8.39
N GLY A 433 -9.95 70.44 9.38
CA GLY A 433 -10.36 70.45 10.79
C GLY A 433 -9.67 69.51 11.79
N GLN A 434 -8.34 69.62 11.97
CA GLN A 434 -7.54 69.22 13.17
C GLN A 434 -7.59 67.72 13.59
N HIS A 435 -6.54 66.89 13.51
CA HIS A 435 -5.18 67.06 14.01
C HIS A 435 -4.15 66.33 13.11
N SER A 436 -3.29 67.08 12.43
CA SER A 436 -2.10 66.56 11.76
C SER A 436 -0.86 67.13 12.45
N GLU A 437 -0.54 66.59 13.61
CA GLU A 437 0.79 66.70 14.23
C GLU A 437 1.08 65.35 14.91
N THR A 438 1.85 64.47 14.25
CA THR A 438 2.42 63.32 14.95
C THR A 438 3.55 63.85 15.83
N LYS A 439 3.25 64.13 17.10
CA LYS A 439 4.26 64.45 18.10
C LYS A 439 4.85 63.15 18.63
N VAL A 440 6.15 62.95 18.41
CA VAL A 440 6.86 61.82 19.02
C VAL A 440 7.60 62.34 20.23
N LEU A 441 7.26 61.79 21.40
CA LEU A 441 7.97 62.08 22.65
C LEU A 441 9.22 61.20 22.71
N HIS A 442 10.38 61.85 22.78
CA HIS A 442 11.67 61.20 22.98
C HIS A 442 12.22 61.52 24.38
N GLY A 443 13.04 60.61 24.92
CA GLY A 443 13.69 60.77 26.21
C GLY A 443 15.15 60.33 26.14
N ILE A 444 16.08 61.18 26.59
CA ILE A 444 17.51 60.87 26.65
C ILE A 444 17.96 60.93 28.10
N GLN A 445 18.58 59.84 28.58
CA GLN A 445 19.01 59.68 29.96
C GLN A 445 20.52 59.82 30.10
N PHE A 446 20.99 60.72 30.96
CA PHE A 446 22.39 60.83 31.37
C PHE A 446 22.55 60.25 32.77
N VAL A 447 23.66 59.55 33.04
CA VAL A 447 23.93 58.93 34.35
C VAL A 447 25.37 59.16 34.81
N THR A 448 25.64 59.16 36.11
CA THR A 448 27.03 59.18 36.59
C THR A 448 27.72 57.84 36.32
N ALA A 449 28.98 57.88 35.87
CA ALA A 449 29.79 56.66 35.69
C ALA A 449 30.34 56.11 37.01
N ALA A 450 30.39 56.96 38.04
CA ALA A 450 30.77 56.60 39.40
C ALA A 450 29.55 56.63 40.33
N GLU A 451 29.61 55.81 41.39
CA GLU A 451 28.57 55.77 42.41
C GLU A 451 28.45 57.11 43.14
N ASP A 452 29.59 57.76 43.45
CA ASP A 452 29.63 59.06 44.13
C ASP A 452 29.93 60.20 43.13
N ALA A 453 29.03 61.18 43.05
CA ALA A 453 29.21 62.32 42.16
C ALA A 453 29.89 63.52 42.84
N THR A 454 30.77 64.22 42.11
CA THR A 454 31.43 65.45 42.56
C THR A 454 31.01 66.66 41.72
N VAL A 455 31.25 67.89 42.22
CA VAL A 455 31.08 69.11 41.41
C VAL A 455 31.95 68.99 40.16
N GLU A 456 31.43 69.45 39.04
CA GLU A 456 32.01 69.35 37.70
C GLU A 456 31.99 67.94 37.09
N THR A 457 31.39 66.95 37.76
CA THR A 457 31.19 65.62 37.17
C THR A 457 30.27 65.73 35.95
N MET A 458 30.79 65.26 34.82
CA MET A 458 30.02 65.08 33.60
C MET A 458 29.25 63.77 33.68
N LEU A 459 27.95 63.81 33.38
CA LEU A 459 27.15 62.60 33.31
C LEU A 459 27.43 61.91 31.96
N ALA A 460 27.63 60.60 32.02
CA ALA A 460 28.04 59.79 30.90
C ALA A 460 26.89 59.59 29.90
N LEU A 461 27.14 59.98 28.66
CA LEU A 461 26.52 59.52 27.43
C LEU A 461 27.57 59.71 26.31
N PRO A 462 27.73 58.82 25.32
CA PRO A 462 28.36 59.23 24.06
C PRO A 462 27.54 60.41 23.50
N ALA A 463 28.19 61.52 23.13
CA ALA A 463 27.51 62.74 22.68
C ALA A 463 26.43 62.40 21.63
N ALA A 464 25.16 62.46 22.04
CA ALA A 464 24.04 62.14 21.17
C ALA A 464 23.65 63.39 20.41
N CYS A 465 23.75 63.33 19.08
CA CYS A 465 23.12 64.33 18.22
C CYS A 465 21.61 64.14 18.36
N ILE A 466 20.90 65.19 18.76
CA ILE A 466 19.44 65.17 18.91
C ILE A 466 18.73 65.86 17.75
N GLY A 467 19.49 66.17 16.70
CA GLY A 467 18.98 66.55 15.39
C GLY A 467 20.05 67.11 14.48
N GLU A 468 20.01 66.72 13.20
CA GLU A 468 20.87 67.27 12.14
C GLU A 468 20.17 68.46 11.47
N SER A 469 20.93 69.47 11.02
CA SER A 469 20.39 70.65 10.35
C SER A 469 19.55 70.26 9.11
N GLY A 470 18.26 70.60 9.11
CA GLY A 470 17.36 70.40 7.97
C GLY A 470 16.38 69.23 8.09
N ASP A 471 16.65 68.26 8.97
CA ASP A 471 15.87 67.02 9.06
C ASP A 471 14.94 66.92 10.28
N MET A 472 14.95 67.95 11.15
CA MET A 472 14.06 68.00 12.31
C MET A 472 13.15 69.22 12.28
N GLY A 473 11.85 68.95 12.48
CA GLY A 473 10.88 69.99 12.73
C GLY A 473 11.05 70.65 14.09
N THR A 474 10.12 71.53 14.44
CA THR A 474 10.25 72.37 15.65
C THR A 474 10.19 71.50 16.90
N VAL A 475 11.25 71.50 17.71
CA VAL A 475 11.25 70.84 19.03
C VAL A 475 10.39 71.66 19.99
N THR A 476 9.35 71.05 20.55
CA THR A 476 8.45 71.67 21.53
C THR A 476 8.22 70.74 22.72
N GLY A 477 7.73 71.24 23.85
CA GLY A 477 7.41 70.38 25.01
C GLY A 477 8.63 69.76 25.71
N VAL A 478 9.66 70.57 25.99
CA VAL A 478 10.92 70.09 26.56
C VAL A 478 10.90 70.10 28.09
N ARG A 479 11.16 68.96 28.73
CA ARG A 479 11.28 68.82 30.19
C ARG A 479 12.62 68.22 30.57
N PHE A 480 13.27 68.78 31.59
CA PHE A 480 14.50 68.25 32.15
C PHE A 480 14.30 67.86 33.60
N LYS A 481 14.61 66.61 33.93
CA LYS A 481 14.34 66.00 35.23
C LYS A 481 15.57 65.30 35.78
N VAL A 482 15.78 65.36 37.10
CA VAL A 482 16.96 64.79 37.78
C VAL A 482 16.53 63.89 38.93
N PHE A 483 17.19 62.74 39.05
CA PHE A 483 16.92 61.67 40.01
C PHE A 483 18.21 61.24 40.75
N LEU A 484 18.06 60.81 42.00
CA LEU A 484 19.12 60.28 42.86
C LEU A 484 18.79 58.85 43.31
N GLY A 485 19.79 57.96 43.38
CA GLY A 485 19.56 56.52 43.49
C GLY A 485 19.08 55.99 44.84
N THR A 486 19.64 56.43 45.98
CA THR A 486 19.22 55.84 47.30
C THR A 486 19.48 56.70 48.55
N ALA A 487 20.04 57.91 48.43
CA ALA A 487 20.16 58.84 49.56
C ALA A 487 20.02 60.27 49.05
N GLY A 488 19.01 60.99 49.53
CA GLY A 488 18.83 62.41 49.20
C GLY A 488 20.03 63.22 49.68
N VAL A 489 20.37 64.27 48.92
CA VAL A 489 21.38 65.24 49.34
C VAL A 489 20.89 66.00 50.57
N THR A 490 21.75 66.17 51.58
CA THR A 490 21.43 66.94 52.80
C THR A 490 21.50 68.46 52.59
N GLY A 491 21.68 68.91 51.36
CA GLY A 491 21.71 70.31 50.92
C GLY A 491 21.48 70.44 49.41
N THR A 492 21.65 71.64 48.85
CA THR A 492 21.29 71.90 47.45
C THR A 492 22.32 71.34 46.45
N MET A 493 21.87 70.48 45.55
CA MET A 493 22.60 70.04 44.37
C MET A 493 22.04 70.68 43.11
N THR A 494 22.90 71.15 42.21
CA THR A 494 22.49 71.76 40.94
C THR A 494 23.02 70.94 39.77
N VAL A 495 22.12 70.52 38.90
CA VAL A 495 22.46 69.89 37.61
C VAL A 495 22.00 70.79 36.49
N LYS A 496 22.91 71.05 35.55
CA LYS A 496 22.67 71.87 34.38
C LYS A 496 22.79 71.04 33.11
N LEU A 497 21.94 71.37 32.14
CA LEU A 497 21.96 70.82 30.80
C LEU A 497 22.48 71.88 29.84
N TYR A 498 23.45 71.49 29.02
CA TYR A 498 24.07 72.34 28.01
C TYR A 498 23.85 71.76 26.62
N ALA A 499 23.69 72.65 25.64
CA ALA A 499 23.71 72.34 24.21
C ALA A 499 24.91 72.99 23.52
N ASP A 500 25.40 72.34 22.46
CA ASP A 500 26.37 72.93 21.53
C ASP A 500 26.11 72.41 20.11
N SER A 501 26.53 73.22 19.14
CA SER A 501 26.58 72.90 17.71
C SER A 501 27.62 71.82 17.33
N ALA A 502 28.53 71.44 18.25
CA ALA A 502 29.58 70.47 17.99
C ALA A 502 29.74 69.44 19.13
N PRO A 503 30.10 68.18 18.82
CA PRO A 503 30.14 67.08 19.81
C PRO A 503 31.26 67.24 20.85
N ASN A 504 32.24 68.10 20.62
CA ASN A 504 33.33 68.42 21.54
C ASN A 504 33.04 69.66 22.42
N PHE A 505 31.87 70.29 22.28
CA PHE A 505 31.39 71.41 23.11
C PHE A 505 32.36 72.60 23.28
N PRO A 506 32.84 73.24 22.19
CA PRO A 506 33.75 74.38 22.25
C PRO A 506 33.06 75.70 22.64
N SER A 507 31.73 75.79 22.61
CA SER A 507 30.92 76.99 22.82
C SER A 507 29.59 76.64 23.51
N GLU A 508 29.67 75.89 24.61
CA GLU A 508 28.50 75.36 25.31
C GLU A 508 27.53 76.46 25.77
N THR A 509 26.24 76.23 25.57
CA THR A 509 25.18 77.14 26.01
C THR A 509 24.27 76.41 27.00
N GLU A 510 24.02 77.02 28.16
CA GLU A 510 23.09 76.49 29.17
C GLU A 510 21.65 76.56 28.65
N ILE A 511 20.93 75.44 28.72
CA ILE A 511 19.53 75.34 28.25
C ILE A 511 18.53 74.97 29.35
N ALA A 512 18.98 74.36 30.45
CA ALA A 512 18.15 74.09 31.62
C ALA A 512 19.00 73.95 32.90
N THR A 513 18.40 74.30 34.03
CA THR A 513 18.98 74.11 35.36
C THR A 513 17.93 73.53 36.29
N VAL A 514 18.28 72.46 36.99
CA VAL A 514 17.43 71.82 38.01
C VAL A 514 18.20 71.75 39.31
N ASP A 515 17.61 72.31 40.35
CA ASP A 515 18.11 72.27 41.72
C ASP A 515 17.36 71.21 42.52
N ILE A 516 18.10 70.36 43.22
CA ILE A 516 17.59 69.42 44.21
C ILE A 516 17.96 69.96 45.58
N THR A 517 16.98 70.53 46.29
CA THR A 517 17.21 71.16 47.60
C THR A 517 17.12 70.15 48.75
N THR A 518 16.05 69.34 48.76
CA THR A 518 15.82 68.24 49.71
C THR A 518 14.97 67.17 49.03
N GLY A 519 15.50 65.96 48.85
CA GLY A 519 14.78 64.86 48.22
C GLY A 519 15.66 64.00 47.31
N ILE A 520 15.03 63.06 46.61
CA ILE A 520 15.68 62.17 45.62
C ILE A 520 15.35 62.56 44.17
N GLU A 521 14.58 63.64 43.99
CA GLU A 521 14.10 64.12 42.69
C GLU A 521 14.04 65.66 42.69
N GLY A 522 14.35 66.28 41.56
CA GLY A 522 14.13 67.71 41.31
C GLY A 522 13.00 67.92 40.31
N ASP A 523 12.14 68.91 40.57
CA ASP A 523 10.94 69.23 39.76
C ASP A 523 11.30 69.77 38.36
N ASP A 524 10.42 69.49 37.39
CA ASP A 524 10.55 69.83 35.95
C ASP A 524 10.75 71.33 35.71
N THR A 525 11.86 71.72 35.06
CA THR A 525 12.08 73.09 34.59
C THR A 525 11.81 73.21 33.08
N THR A 526 11.17 74.30 32.65
CA THR A 526 10.97 74.64 31.22
C THR A 526 12.24 75.21 30.61
N ILE A 527 12.59 74.75 29.41
CA ILE A 527 13.79 75.19 28.66
C ILE A 527 13.61 76.59 28.08
N THR A 528 14.65 77.43 28.19
CA THR A 528 14.54 78.86 27.91
C THR A 528 15.23 79.34 26.61
N SER A 529 16.00 78.50 25.93
CA SER A 529 16.93 78.98 24.87
C SER A 529 17.16 78.00 23.70
N TRP A 530 16.21 77.11 23.40
CA TRP A 530 16.34 76.18 22.27
C TRP A 530 16.32 76.93 20.91
N THR A 531 17.36 76.76 20.09
CA THR A 531 17.42 77.36 18.75
C THR A 531 17.31 76.27 17.68
N PRO A 532 16.20 76.20 16.92
CA PRO A 532 16.06 75.24 15.83
C PRO A 532 17.03 75.57 14.68
N GLY A 533 17.75 74.58 14.13
CA GLY A 533 18.43 74.70 12.84
C GLY A 533 19.92 74.33 12.73
N THR A 534 20.58 73.90 13.81
CA THR A 534 21.96 73.37 13.77
C THR A 534 22.04 72.00 14.45
N ASP A 535 23.09 71.23 14.15
CA ASP A 535 23.36 69.95 14.82
C ASP A 535 23.46 70.16 16.32
N ASN A 536 22.52 69.65 17.12
CA ASN A 536 22.48 69.94 18.55
C ASN A 536 22.96 68.72 19.37
N PHE A 537 24.09 68.89 20.06
CA PHE A 537 24.64 67.92 21.00
C PHE A 537 24.32 68.34 22.44
N LEU A 538 23.90 67.38 23.27
CA LEU A 538 23.57 67.63 24.67
C LEU A 538 24.59 67.02 25.64
N ARG A 539 24.87 67.76 26.73
CA ARG A 539 25.59 67.23 27.90
C ARG A 539 25.00 67.73 29.20
N ALA A 540 24.95 66.86 30.21
CA ALA A 540 24.55 67.24 31.57
C ALA A 540 25.76 67.26 32.50
N LYS A 541 25.79 68.25 33.39
CA LYS A 541 26.89 68.49 34.32
C LYS A 541 26.36 68.86 35.70
N ILE A 542 27.02 68.32 36.72
CA ILE A 542 26.79 68.74 38.10
C ILE A 542 27.61 70.00 38.34
N THR A 543 26.97 71.14 38.58
CA THR A 543 27.67 72.42 38.72
C THR A 543 27.75 72.89 40.18
N ALA A 544 26.99 72.28 41.07
CA ALA A 544 27.12 72.54 42.50
C ALA A 544 26.64 71.37 43.36
N ILE A 545 27.32 71.16 44.50
CA ILE A 545 26.92 70.23 45.57
C ILE A 545 27.18 70.96 46.88
N HIS A 546 26.13 71.44 47.55
CA HIS A 546 26.27 72.23 48.77
C HIS A 546 26.08 71.34 50.00
N SER A 547 27.21 71.05 50.67
CA SER A 547 27.37 70.36 51.97
C SER A 547 26.51 69.11 52.24
N GLY A 548 27.13 67.93 52.19
CA GLY A 548 26.54 66.64 52.56
C GLY A 548 27.30 65.50 51.88
N THR A 549 26.94 64.24 52.18
CA THR A 549 27.50 63.05 51.50
C THR A 549 27.32 63.16 49.98
N ALA A 550 28.31 62.71 49.20
CA ALA A 550 28.26 62.76 47.73
C ALA A 550 26.95 62.16 47.20
N ALA A 551 26.34 62.82 46.22
CA ALA A 551 25.09 62.37 45.61
C ALA A 551 25.33 61.06 44.88
N LYS A 552 24.52 60.04 45.19
CA LYS A 552 24.72 58.69 44.67
C LYS A 552 23.87 58.37 43.46
N ASN A 553 24.48 57.76 42.44
CA ASN A 553 23.81 57.28 41.22
C ASN A 553 22.91 58.36 40.60
N VAL A 554 23.49 59.52 40.31
CA VAL A 554 22.75 60.65 39.76
C VAL A 554 22.37 60.34 38.32
N ALA A 555 21.09 60.44 38.02
CA ALA A 555 20.56 60.30 36.67
C ALA A 555 19.74 61.52 36.32
N CYS A 556 19.75 61.95 35.07
CA CYS A 556 18.79 62.92 34.57
C CYS A 556 18.23 62.49 33.24
N VAL A 557 17.00 62.90 32.95
CA VAL A 557 16.31 62.60 31.69
C VAL A 557 15.83 63.90 31.07
N PHE A 558 16.16 64.05 29.80
CA PHE A 558 15.70 65.12 28.94
C PHE A 558 14.59 64.58 28.04
N TYR A 559 13.37 65.06 28.23
CA TYR A 559 12.21 64.75 27.42
C TYR A 559 11.97 65.86 26.41
N TYR A 560 11.73 65.51 25.16
CA TYR A 560 11.43 66.47 24.10
C TYR A 560 10.45 65.89 23.10
N GLU A 561 9.57 66.73 22.55
CA GLU A 561 8.70 66.34 21.45
C GLU A 561 9.27 66.86 20.13
N VAL A 562 9.31 65.99 19.14
CA VAL A 562 9.63 66.37 17.76
C VAL A 562 8.34 66.37 16.96
N THR A 563 8.00 67.50 16.38
CA THR A 563 6.99 67.55 15.32
C THR A 563 7.67 67.14 14.01
N LEU A 564 7.30 65.98 13.47
CA LEU A 564 7.78 65.56 12.15
C LEU A 564 7.02 66.36 11.08
N HIS A 565 7.74 67.06 10.21
CA HIS A 565 7.15 67.60 8.99
C HIS A 565 7.04 66.46 7.98
N ALA A 566 5.85 66.25 7.41
CA ALA A 566 5.60 65.24 6.39
C ALA A 566 6.22 65.61 5.04
#